data_AF-A0A849QZU0-F1
#
_entry.id   AF-A0A849QZU0-F1
#
_cell.length_a   1.000
_cell.length_b   1.000
_cell.length_c   1.000
_cell.angle_alpha   90.00
_cell.angle_beta   90.00
_cell.angle_gamma   90.00
#
_symmetry.space_group_name_H-M   'P 1'
#
loop_
_entity.id
_entity.type
_entity.pdbx_description
1 polymer ?
#
loop_
_entity_poly.entity_id
_entity_poly.type
_entity_poly.pdbx_seq_one_letter_code
_entity_poly.pdbx_strand_id
1 'polypeptide(L)'
;MRDVAIIGCGMTKFGRLEGKGLMDLLAEASLMAIDNAGAGDRDFDAVYVANFAAGELTRQTAIASALVDQLSLLLAAADRVENGPASGGSAVKMGLLAVASGLDGSSHC
;
A
#
# COMPACT_ATOMS: atom_id res chain seq x y z
N MET A 1 -11.29 1.87 -20.48
CA MET A 1 -10.55 1.49 -19.26
C MET A 1 -9.31 0.77 -19.71
N ARG A 2 -8.15 1.09 -19.12
CA ARG A 2 -6.89 0.40 -19.39
C ARG A 2 -6.96 -1.01 -18.78
N ASP A 3 -6.26 -1.96 -19.38
CA ASP A 3 -6.05 -3.27 -18.77
C ASP A 3 -5.16 -3.11 -17.54
N VAL A 4 -5.50 -3.83 -16.46
CA VAL A 4 -4.78 -3.78 -15.19
C VAL A 4 -4.27 -5.16 -14.87
N ALA A 5 -3.00 -5.24 -14.43
CA ALA A 5 -2.37 -6.48 -14.02
C ALA A 5 -1.78 -6.34 -12.60
N ILE A 6 -1.77 -7.43 -11.86
CA ILE A 6 -1.02 -7.55 -10.60
C ILE A 6 0.33 -8.16 -10.96
N ILE A 7 1.41 -7.38 -10.77
CA ILE A 7 2.77 -7.79 -11.17
C ILE A 7 3.62 -8.32 -10.00
N GLY A 8 3.16 -8.17 -8.76
CA GLY A 8 3.82 -8.73 -7.59
C GLY A 8 2.92 -8.75 -6.36
N CYS A 9 3.28 -9.58 -5.38
CA CYS A 9 2.57 -9.68 -4.11
C CYS A 9 3.54 -10.00 -2.95
N GLY A 10 3.13 -9.62 -1.74
CA GLY A 10 3.89 -9.83 -0.52
C GLY A 10 2.94 -10.05 0.66
N MET A 11 3.33 -10.92 1.60
CA MET A 11 2.48 -11.26 2.74
C MET A 11 3.36 -11.58 3.95
N THR A 12 3.12 -10.90 5.07
CA THR A 12 3.74 -11.24 6.34
C THR A 12 3.10 -12.49 6.96
N LYS A 13 3.78 -13.08 7.94
CA LYS A 13 3.23 -14.20 8.71
C LYS A 13 2.07 -13.73 9.60
N PHE A 14 0.94 -14.43 9.56
CA PHE A 14 -0.19 -14.12 10.43
C PHE A 14 -0.03 -14.78 11.81
N GLY A 15 -0.47 -14.10 12.86
CA GLY A 15 -0.49 -14.61 14.23
C GLY A 15 -0.23 -13.53 15.27
N ARG A 16 0.13 -13.97 16.48
CA ARG A 16 0.59 -13.06 17.54
C ARG A 16 2.08 -12.78 17.34
N LEU A 17 2.38 -11.57 16.90
CA LEU A 17 3.74 -11.12 16.63
C LEU A 17 4.20 -10.20 17.75
N GLU A 18 5.32 -10.54 18.37
CA GLU A 18 5.95 -9.72 19.41
C GLU A 18 7.10 -8.93 18.79
N GLY A 19 7.29 -7.68 19.22
CA GLY A 19 8.38 -6.82 18.75
C GLY A 19 8.21 -6.24 17.34
N LYS A 20 7.06 -6.44 16.67
CA LYS A 20 6.72 -5.78 15.40
C LYS A 20 5.52 -4.85 15.58
N GLY A 21 5.68 -3.58 15.21
CA GLY A 21 4.60 -2.62 15.14
C GLY A 21 3.84 -2.67 13.82
N LEU A 22 2.76 -1.88 13.71
CA LEU A 22 1.97 -1.77 12.48
C LEU A 22 2.82 -1.37 11.28
N MET A 23 3.68 -0.36 11.46
CA MET A 23 4.54 0.16 10.38
C MET A 23 5.56 -0.86 9.91
N ASP A 24 6.11 -1.68 10.81
CA ASP A 24 7.04 -2.75 10.45
C ASP A 24 6.35 -3.79 9.55
N LEU A 25 5.12 -4.18 9.91
CA LEU A 25 4.34 -5.16 9.16
C LEU A 25 3.92 -4.63 7.78
N LEU A 26 3.53 -3.36 7.71
CA LEU A 26 3.20 -2.69 6.45
C LEU A 26 4.43 -2.61 5.54
N ALA A 27 5.58 -2.18 6.09
CA ALA A 27 6.81 -2.06 5.32
C ALA A 27 7.33 -3.41 4.85
N GLU A 28 7.34 -4.43 5.72
CA GLU A 28 7.78 -5.78 5.38
C GLU A 28 6.96 -6.39 4.23
N ALA A 29 5.63 -6.35 4.30
CA ALA A 29 4.78 -6.85 3.21
C ALA A 29 4.99 -6.06 1.91
N SER A 30 5.16 -4.74 2.00
CA SER A 30 5.35 -3.88 0.84
C SER A 30 6.68 -4.15 0.16
N LEU A 31 7.77 -4.26 0.91
CA LEU A 31 9.10 -4.59 0.36
C LEU A 31 9.12 -5.96 -0.31
N MET A 32 8.46 -6.98 0.27
CA MET A 32 8.30 -8.28 -0.38
C MET A 32 7.54 -8.16 -1.72
N ALA A 33 6.49 -7.34 -1.78
CA ALA A 33 5.72 -7.15 -3.01
C ALA A 33 6.51 -6.40 -4.09
N ILE A 34 7.27 -5.37 -3.70
CA ILE A 34 8.14 -4.58 -4.60
C ILE A 34 9.24 -5.47 -5.18
N ASP A 35 9.89 -6.28 -4.34
CA ASP A 35 10.92 -7.23 -4.76
C ASP A 35 10.34 -8.31 -5.68
N ASN A 36 9.19 -8.88 -5.34
CA ASN A 36 8.50 -9.85 -6.18
C ASN A 36 8.11 -9.29 -7.56
N ALA A 37 7.78 -8.00 -7.64
CA ALA A 37 7.50 -7.30 -8.88
C ALA A 37 8.76 -6.90 -9.68
N GLY A 38 9.96 -7.01 -9.09
CA GLY A 38 11.20 -6.48 -9.67
C GLY A 38 11.16 -4.96 -9.86
N ALA A 39 10.48 -4.24 -8.96
CA ALA A 39 10.14 -2.82 -9.10
C ALA A 39 10.95 -1.90 -8.16
N GLY A 40 12.07 -2.35 -7.63
CA GLY A 40 12.87 -1.57 -6.65
C GLY A 40 13.39 -0.23 -7.18
N ASP A 41 13.65 -0.13 -8.49
CA ASP A 41 14.14 1.10 -9.15
C ASP A 41 13.03 1.86 -9.89
N ARG A 42 11.75 1.61 -9.56
CA ARG A 42 10.60 2.24 -10.22
C ARG A 42 9.97 3.30 -9.34
N ASP A 43 9.45 4.34 -9.97
CA ASP A 43 8.58 5.31 -9.31
C ASP A 43 7.17 4.74 -9.13
N PHE A 44 6.51 5.16 -8.07
CA PHE A 44 5.14 4.77 -7.73
C PHE A 44 4.26 6.01 -7.73
N ASP A 45 3.19 6.02 -8.54
CA ASP A 45 2.29 7.17 -8.60
C ASP A 45 1.43 7.30 -7.32
N ALA A 46 1.01 6.17 -6.73
CA ALA A 46 0.13 6.15 -5.56
C ALA A 46 0.29 4.88 -4.69
N VAL A 47 -0.01 5.03 -3.41
CA VAL A 47 -0.01 3.97 -2.39
C VAL A 47 -1.32 4.02 -1.60
N TYR A 48 -2.12 2.97 -1.75
CA TYR A 48 -3.40 2.79 -1.04
C TYR A 48 -3.20 1.87 0.16
N VAL A 49 -3.21 2.41 1.37
CA VAL A 49 -2.98 1.65 2.61
C VAL A 49 -4.31 1.31 3.28
N ALA A 50 -4.65 0.03 3.28
CA ALA A 50 -5.82 -0.48 4.01
C ALA A 50 -5.47 -0.78 5.47
N ASN A 51 -6.18 -0.15 6.40
CA ASN A 51 -6.10 -0.53 7.81
C ASN A 51 -7.38 -0.14 8.57
N PHE A 52 -7.86 -1.08 9.39
CA PHE A 52 -8.96 -0.82 10.32
C PHE A 52 -8.40 -0.42 11.68
N ALA A 53 -8.91 0.68 12.22
CA ALA A 53 -8.67 1.12 13.60
C ALA A 53 -7.20 1.41 13.98
N ALA A 54 -6.35 1.86 13.03
CA ALA A 54 -4.95 2.18 13.33
C ALA A 54 -4.80 3.22 14.44
N GLY A 55 -5.61 4.29 14.41
CA GLY A 55 -5.51 5.37 15.38
C GLY A 55 -5.92 4.93 16.78
N GLU A 56 -6.92 4.06 16.84
CA GLU A 56 -7.55 3.58 18.06
C GLU A 56 -6.73 2.48 18.73
N LEU A 57 -6.22 1.53 17.95
CA LEU A 57 -5.52 0.35 18.46
C LEU A 57 -4.01 0.54 18.56
N THR A 58 -3.43 1.33 17.66
CA THR A 58 -1.97 1.52 17.58
C THR A 58 -1.51 2.92 17.92
N ARG A 59 -2.46 3.86 18.14
CA ARG A 59 -2.18 5.29 18.37
C ARG A 59 -1.40 5.95 17.24
N GLN A 60 -1.45 5.37 16.05
CA GLN A 60 -0.80 5.88 14.85
C GLN A 60 -1.86 6.33 13.84
N THR A 61 -1.79 7.61 13.47
CA THR A 61 -2.57 8.19 12.37
C THR A 61 -1.66 8.44 11.17
N ALA A 62 -2.21 8.91 10.05
CA ALA A 62 -1.46 9.20 8.82
C ALA A 62 -0.55 8.03 8.34
N ILE A 63 -0.98 6.79 8.58
CA ILE A 63 -0.20 5.58 8.26
C ILE A 63 0.17 5.45 6.78
N ALA A 64 -0.63 6.01 5.87
CA ALA A 64 -0.34 5.97 4.44
C ALA A 64 0.88 6.83 4.12
N SER A 65 0.88 8.09 4.56
CA SER A 65 2.03 9.00 4.39
C SER A 65 3.27 8.49 5.13
N ALA A 66 3.10 7.96 6.34
CA ALA A 66 4.22 7.36 7.08
C ALA A 66 4.83 6.15 6.35
N LEU A 67 4.01 5.34 5.67
CA LEU A 67 4.50 4.18 4.92
C LEU A 67 5.26 4.62 3.67
N VAL A 68 4.75 5.61 2.94
CA VAL A 68 5.42 6.18 1.77
C VAL A 68 6.80 6.74 2.14
N ASP A 69 6.90 7.47 3.25
CA ASP A 69 8.17 7.97 3.77
C ASP A 69 9.12 6.82 4.16
N GLN A 70 8.64 5.85 4.93
CA GLN A 70 9.44 4.71 5.38
C GLN A 70 9.95 3.83 4.23
N LEU A 71 9.20 3.73 3.12
CA LEU A 71 9.59 2.99 1.93
C LEU A 71 10.38 3.84 0.92
N SER A 72 10.64 5.12 1.22
CA SER A 72 11.30 6.06 0.30
C SER A 72 10.58 6.23 -1.04
N LEU A 73 9.25 6.05 -1.08
CA LEU A 73 8.42 6.21 -2.29
C LEU A 73 7.96 7.66 -2.46
N LEU A 74 8.87 8.61 -2.22
CA LEU A 74 8.56 10.03 -2.20
C LEU A 74 7.86 10.46 -3.50
N LEU A 75 6.93 11.42 -3.39
CA LEU A 75 6.03 11.90 -4.44
C LEU A 75 4.81 11.01 -4.75
N ALA A 76 4.79 9.75 -4.31
CA ALA A 76 3.60 8.92 -4.42
C ALA A 76 2.43 9.53 -3.61
N ALA A 77 1.25 9.60 -4.21
CA ALA A 77 0.03 9.89 -3.48
C ALA A 77 -0.21 8.82 -2.39
N ALA A 78 -0.75 9.19 -1.24
CA ALA A 78 -0.87 8.29 -0.10
C ALA A 78 -2.26 8.37 0.53
N ASP A 79 -3.06 7.31 0.34
CA ASP A 79 -4.44 7.27 0.81
C ASP A 79 -4.67 6.12 1.77
N ARG A 80 -5.25 6.42 2.94
CA ARG A 80 -5.74 5.38 3.86
C ARG A 80 -7.16 4.99 3.46
N VAL A 81 -7.39 3.69 3.31
CA VAL A 81 -8.71 3.12 3.04
C VAL A 81 -9.19 2.32 4.24
N GLU A 82 -10.40 2.60 4.69
CA GLU A 82 -11.03 1.89 5.80
C GLU A 82 -12.48 1.54 5.49
N ASN A 83 -12.79 0.24 5.58
CA ASN A 83 -14.10 -0.35 5.36
C ASN A 83 -14.25 -1.62 6.23
N GLY A 84 -13.88 -1.52 7.51
CA GLY A 84 -13.91 -2.63 8.45
C GLY A 84 -13.09 -3.85 7.98
N PRO A 85 -13.62 -5.09 8.07
CA PRO A 85 -12.94 -6.29 7.58
C PRO A 85 -12.68 -6.30 6.07
N ALA A 86 -13.41 -5.50 5.29
CA ALA A 86 -13.28 -5.44 3.83
C ALA A 86 -12.25 -4.39 3.35
N SER A 87 -11.56 -3.69 4.27
CA SER A 87 -10.62 -2.60 3.94
C SER A 87 -9.59 -3.01 2.89
N GLY A 88 -9.02 -4.21 2.99
CA GLY A 88 -8.04 -4.72 2.01
C GLY A 88 -8.61 -4.84 0.59
N GLY A 89 -9.80 -5.42 0.46
CA GLY A 89 -10.50 -5.51 -0.83
C GLY A 89 -10.88 -4.14 -1.38
N SER A 90 -11.27 -3.20 -0.51
CA SER A 90 -11.53 -1.82 -0.89
C SER A 90 -10.28 -1.12 -1.45
N ALA A 91 -9.10 -1.29 -0.83
CA ALA A 91 -7.86 -0.72 -1.35
C ALA A 91 -7.47 -1.30 -2.71
N VAL A 92 -7.59 -2.62 -2.90
CA VAL A 92 -7.35 -3.25 -4.22
C VAL A 92 -8.30 -2.71 -5.29
N LYS A 93 -9.58 -2.55 -4.94
CA LYS A 93 -10.56 -1.94 -5.84
C LYS A 93 -10.18 -0.50 -6.22
N MET A 94 -9.72 0.30 -5.26
CA MET A 94 -9.31 1.69 -5.51
C MET A 94 -8.09 1.73 -6.45
N GLY A 95 -7.04 0.96 -6.17
CA GLY A 95 -5.86 0.89 -7.03
C GLY A 95 -6.17 0.41 -8.45
N LEU A 96 -7.04 -0.61 -8.58
CA LEU A 96 -7.50 -1.07 -9.89
C LEU A 96 -8.22 0.03 -10.67
N LEU A 97 -9.14 0.75 -10.02
CA LEU A 97 -9.88 1.84 -10.67
C LEU A 97 -8.97 3.01 -11.04
N ALA A 98 -7.98 3.32 -10.20
CA ALA A 98 -7.04 4.40 -10.46
C ALA A 98 -6.20 4.12 -11.72
N VAL A 99 -5.65 2.90 -11.84
CA VAL A 99 -4.89 2.47 -13.04
C VAL A 99 -5.80 2.36 -14.26
N ALA A 100 -6.97 1.74 -14.12
CA ALA A 100 -7.89 1.52 -15.24
C ALA A 100 -8.47 2.83 -15.81
N SER A 101 -8.68 3.83 -14.95
CA SER A 101 -9.11 5.18 -15.36
C SER A 101 -7.99 6.03 -15.93
N GLY A 102 -6.73 5.69 -15.64
CA GLY A 102 -5.56 6.48 -15.99
C GLY A 102 -5.31 7.67 -15.07
N LEU A 103 -5.94 7.69 -13.90
CA LEU A 103 -5.65 8.64 -12.82
C LEU A 103 -4.21 8.45 -12.32
N ASP A 104 -3.87 7.18 -12.03
CA ASP A 104 -2.53 6.73 -11.66
C ASP A 104 -1.99 5.86 -12.81
N GLY A 105 -0.70 5.94 -13.14
CA GLY A 105 -0.10 5.29 -14.31
C GLY A 105 0.34 6.30 -15.37
N SER A 106 1.06 7.33 -14.95
CA SER A 106 1.52 8.39 -15.85
C SER A 106 2.58 7.89 -16.82
N SER A 107 2.27 7.97 -18.12
CA SER A 107 3.26 8.38 -19.11
C SER A 107 3.72 9.77 -18.69
N HIS A 108 4.97 9.91 -18.26
CA HIS A 108 5.53 11.20 -17.84
C HIS A 108 5.20 12.30 -18.86
N CYS A 109 4.85 13.50 -18.38
CA CYS A 109 4.97 14.71 -19.19
C CYS A 109 6.40 14.88 -19.70
#